data_AF-A0A940I1W5-F1
#
_entry.id   AF-A0A940I1W5-F1
#
_cell.length_a   1.000
_cell.length_b   1.000
_cell.length_c   1.000
_cell.angle_alpha   90.00
_cell.angle_beta   90.00
_cell.angle_gamma   90.00
#
_symmetry.space_group_name_H-M   'P 1'
#
loop_
_entity.id
_entity.type
_entity.pdbx_description
1 polymer ?
#
loop_
_entity_poly.entity_id
_entity_poly.type
_entity_poly.pdbx_seq_one_letter_code
_entity_poly.pdbx_strand_id
1 'polypeptide(L)'
;MAKKIFNLGLRKFVVESDSSNEVLDFIEKRLIQLNNKYSYLSSIDERFLAIICEILENEYKNKALVEHLLEKVKSLASGGNEIEDRPI
;
A
#
# COMPACT_ATOMS: atom_id res chain seq x y z
N MET A 1 9.33 -19.86 3.24
CA MET A 1 9.06 -19.73 1.80
C MET A 1 7.73 -20.39 1.43
N ALA A 2 6.70 -19.56 1.23
CA ALA A 2 5.43 -19.97 0.68
C ALA A 2 5.50 -19.98 -0.86
N LYS A 3 4.79 -20.93 -1.49
CA LYS A 3 4.64 -21.04 -2.94
C LYS A 3 3.17 -21.09 -3.27
N LYS A 4 2.69 -20.15 -4.08
CA LYS A 4 1.27 -20.03 -4.42
C LYS A 4 1.08 -19.69 -5.90
N ILE A 5 -0.02 -20.15 -6.49
CA ILE A 5 -0.41 -19.80 -7.85
C ILE A 5 -1.42 -18.66 -7.77
N PHE A 6 -1.10 -17.51 -8.35
CA PHE A 6 -2.03 -16.41 -8.52
C PHE A 6 -2.75 -16.53 -9.87
N ASN A 7 -4.07 -16.39 -9.87
CA ASN A 7 -4.86 -16.38 -11.10
C ASN A 7 -5.32 -14.95 -11.42
N LEU A 8 -4.76 -14.37 -12.50
CA LEU A 8 -5.06 -13.01 -12.95
C LEU A 8 -5.60 -13.07 -14.38
N GLY A 9 -6.92 -13.10 -14.49
CA GLY A 9 -7.61 -13.30 -15.78
C GLY A 9 -7.28 -14.67 -16.38
N LEU A 10 -6.75 -14.68 -17.61
CA LEU A 10 -6.36 -15.90 -18.31
C LEU A 10 -4.92 -16.37 -17.98
N ARG A 11 -4.18 -15.61 -17.15
CA ARG A 11 -2.79 -15.94 -16.82
C ARG A 11 -2.65 -16.46 -15.40
N LYS A 12 -1.73 -17.40 -15.25
CA LYS A 12 -1.33 -17.99 -13.97
C LYS A 12 0.10 -17.59 -13.66
N PHE A 13 0.33 -17.13 -12.44
CA PHE A 13 1.65 -16.72 -11.96
C PHE A 13 2.05 -17.61 -10.78
N VAL A 14 3.25 -18.17 -10.83
CA VAL A 14 3.83 -18.87 -9.68
C VAL A 14 4.55 -17.83 -8.84
N VAL A 15 4.11 -17.63 -7.61
CA VAL A 15 4.67 -16.67 -6.66
C VAL A 15 5.36 -17.43 -5.55
N GLU A 16 6.65 -17.15 -5.37
CA GLU A 16 7.47 -17.68 -4.30
C GLU A 16 7.92 -16.51 -3.42
N SER A 17 7.64 -16.59 -2.11
CA SER A 17 7.87 -15.49 -1.18
C SER A 17 8.10 -16.00 0.24
N ASP A 18 8.80 -15.22 1.06
CA ASP A 18 8.92 -15.48 2.50
C ASP A 18 7.73 -14.95 3.32
N SER A 19 6.78 -14.26 2.66
CA SER A 19 5.53 -13.85 3.29
C SER A 19 4.63 -15.02 3.66
N SER A 20 3.74 -14.81 4.63
CA SER A 20 2.71 -15.79 5.00
C SER A 20 1.66 -15.98 3.91
N ASN A 21 0.97 -17.12 3.92
CA ASN A 21 -0.13 -17.38 2.98
C ASN A 21 -1.26 -16.35 3.09
N GLU A 22 -1.55 -15.84 4.29
CA GLU A 22 -2.57 -14.80 4.51
C GLU A 22 -2.23 -13.50 3.75
N VAL A 23 -0.95 -13.10 3.77
CA VAL A 23 -0.46 -11.95 3.01
C VAL A 23 -0.58 -12.23 1.51
N LEU A 24 -0.22 -13.43 1.07
CA LEU A 24 -0.36 -13.81 -0.34
C LEU A 24 -1.82 -13.87 -0.81
N ASP A 25 -2.75 -14.31 0.05
CA ASP A 25 -4.20 -14.29 -0.21
C ASP A 25 -4.72 -12.86 -0.35
N PHE A 26 -4.27 -11.96 0.52
CA PHE A 26 -4.59 -10.54 0.45
C PHE A 26 -4.09 -9.93 -0.87
N ILE A 27 -2.84 -10.18 -1.24
CA ILE A 27 -2.23 -9.68 -2.47
C ILE A 27 -2.99 -10.20 -3.70
N GLU A 28 -3.28 -11.51 -3.77
CA GLU A 28 -4.01 -12.09 -4.91
C GLU A 28 -5.38 -11.43 -5.07
N LYS A 29 -6.16 -11.31 -3.98
CA LYS A 29 -7.47 -10.64 -4.01
C LYS A 29 -7.36 -9.20 -4.50
N ARG A 30 -6.34 -8.46 -4.04
CA ARG A 30 -6.14 -7.07 -4.43
C ARG A 30 -5.77 -6.95 -5.91
N LEU A 31 -4.90 -7.82 -6.41
CA LEU A 31 -4.52 -7.84 -7.83
C LEU A 31 -5.71 -8.20 -8.73
N ILE A 32 -6.59 -9.12 -8.32
CA ILE A 32 -7.83 -9.44 -9.06
C ILE A 32 -8.74 -8.21 -9.15
N GLN A 33 -8.96 -7.50 -8.03
CA GLN A 33 -9.77 -6.28 -8.01
C GLN A 33 -9.22 -5.20 -8.94
N LEU A 34 -7.90 -4.99 -8.89
CA LEU A 34 -7.22 -3.99 -9.72
C LEU A 34 -7.25 -4.38 -11.22
N ASN A 35 -7.04 -5.65 -11.55
CA ASN A 35 -7.18 -6.13 -12.92
C ASN A 35 -8.60 -5.94 -13.47
N ASN A 36 -9.62 -6.12 -12.63
CA ASN A 36 -11.01 -5.85 -13.01
C ASN A 36 -11.29 -4.35 -13.18
N LYS A 37 -10.73 -3.49 -12.30
CA LYS A 37 -10.82 -2.02 -12.40
C LYS A 37 -10.27 -1.52 -13.75
N TYR A 38 -9.17 -2.11 -14.22
CA TYR A 38 -8.51 -1.75 -15.48
C TYR A 38 -8.94 -2.63 -16.67
N SER A 39 -10.06 -3.35 -16.57
CA SER A 39 -10.54 -4.27 -17.60
C SER A 39 -10.86 -3.60 -18.95
N TYR A 40 -11.04 -2.28 -18.98
CA TYR A 40 -11.25 -1.49 -20.18
C TYR A 40 -9.98 -1.33 -21.04
N LEU A 41 -8.78 -1.54 -20.46
CA LEU A 41 -7.53 -1.53 -21.21
C LEU A 41 -7.39 -2.83 -21.99
N SER A 42 -6.97 -2.76 -23.25
CA SER A 42 -7.00 -3.91 -24.16
C SER A 42 -5.85 -4.88 -23.93
N SER A 43 -4.67 -4.37 -23.57
CA SER A 43 -3.49 -5.18 -23.30
C SER A 43 -3.34 -5.50 -21.82
N ILE A 44 -2.88 -6.71 -21.51
CA ILE A 44 -2.52 -7.09 -20.14
C ILE A 44 -1.32 -6.28 -19.62
N ASP A 45 -0.41 -5.87 -20.50
CA ASP A 45 0.76 -5.08 -20.12
C ASP A 45 0.35 -3.64 -19.77
N GLU A 46 -0.62 -3.06 -20.50
CA GLU A 46 -1.22 -1.77 -20.15
C GLU A 46 -1.90 -1.83 -18.78
N ARG A 47 -2.63 -2.92 -18.52
CA ARG A 47 -3.26 -3.15 -17.21
C ARG A 47 -2.21 -3.25 -16.13
N PHE A 48 -1.17 -4.06 -16.30
CA PHE A 48 -0.11 -4.16 -15.30
C PHE A 48 0.61 -2.85 -15.06
N LEU A 49 0.89 -2.06 -16.11
CA LEU A 49 1.45 -0.74 -15.95
C LEU A 49 0.55 0.17 -15.11
N ALA A 50 -0.75 0.21 -15.40
CA ALA A 50 -1.71 0.99 -14.63
C ALA A 50 -1.80 0.55 -13.16
N ILE A 51 -1.78 -0.76 -12.91
CA ILE A 51 -1.78 -1.36 -11.57
C ILE A 51 -0.52 -0.96 -10.80
N ILE A 52 0.66 -1.06 -11.41
CA ILE A 52 1.93 -0.68 -10.80
C ILE A 52 1.92 0.81 -10.45
N CYS A 53 1.47 1.67 -11.37
CA CYS A 53 1.36 3.11 -11.13
C CYS A 53 0.43 3.43 -9.95
N GLU A 54 -0.75 2.79 -9.87
CA GLU A 54 -1.67 3.00 -8.74
C GLU A 54 -1.07 2.56 -7.40
N ILE A 55 -0.35 1.43 -7.38
CA ILE A 55 0.31 0.95 -6.16
C ILE A 55 1.39 1.96 -5.73
N LEU A 56 2.27 2.38 -6.64
CA LEU A 56 3.34 3.34 -6.35
C LEU A 56 2.80 4.69 -5.88
N GLU A 57 1.75 5.20 -6.52
CA GLU A 57 1.13 6.46 -6.13
C GLU A 57 0.54 6.38 -4.70
N ASN A 58 -0.12 5.26 -4.36
CA ASN A 58 -0.66 5.05 -3.02
C ASN A 58 0.46 4.91 -1.97
N GLU A 59 1.54 4.18 -2.28
CA GLU A 59 2.70 4.08 -1.38
C GLU A 59 3.35 5.45 -1.13
N TYR A 60 3.49 6.27 -2.17
CA TYR A 60 4.01 7.62 -2.03
C TYR A 60 3.12 8.50 -1.15
N LYS A 61 1.79 8.45 -1.36
CA LYS A 61 0.81 9.17 -0.53
C LYS A 61 0.86 8.71 0.93
N ASN A 62 0.92 7.41 1.16
CA ASN A 62 1.00 6.83 2.51
C ASN A 62 2.29 7.26 3.21
N LYS A 63 3.43 7.24 2.52
CA LYS A 63 4.70 7.72 3.05
C LYS A 63 4.61 9.18 3.49
N ALA A 64 4.11 10.06 2.62
CA ALA A 64 3.95 11.47 2.94
C ALA A 64 3.01 11.70 4.13
N LEU A 65 1.93 10.92 4.22
CA LEU A 65 1.00 10.98 5.34
C LEU A 65 1.66 10.54 6.66
N VAL A 66 2.43 9.45 6.64
CA VAL A 66 3.17 8.97 7.82
C VAL A 66 4.21 9.99 8.27
N GLU A 67 4.95 10.59 7.34
CA GLU A 67 5.93 11.66 7.65
C GLU A 67 5.24 12.86 8.31
N HIS A 68 4.12 13.32 7.76
CA HIS A 68 3.32 14.40 8.34
C HIS A 68 2.77 14.07 9.73
N LEU A 69 2.27 12.86 9.94
CA LEU A 69 1.80 12.40 11.25
C LEU A 69 2.95 12.33 12.26
N LEU A 70 4.13 11.86 11.83
CA LEU A 70 5.32 11.81 12.67
C LEU A 70 5.77 13.21 13.11
N GLU A 71 5.75 14.19 12.21
CA GLU A 71 6.03 15.59 12.53
C GLU A 71 5.04 16.16 13.56
N LYS A 72 3.75 15.89 13.39
CA LYS A 72 2.71 16.29 14.36
C LYS A 72 2.91 15.65 15.74
N VAL A 73 3.26 14.36 15.78
CA VAL A 73 3.53 13.69 17.06
C VAL A 73 4.75 14.29 17.74
N LYS A 74 5.81 14.60 16.98
CA LYS A 74 7.00 15.28 17.52
C LYS A 74 6.66 16.67 18.06
N SER A 75 5.90 17.49 17.32
CA SER A 75 5.54 18.83 17.79
C SER A 75 4.70 18.80 19.07
N LEU A 76 3.78 17.83 19.21
CA LEU A 76 3.01 17.63 20.44
C LEU A 76 3.89 17.18 21.62
N ALA A 77 4.88 16.32 21.39
CA ALA A 77 5.83 15.91 22.43
C ALA A 77 6.75 17.05 22.85
N SER A 78 7.12 17.95 21.93
CA SER A 78 7.93 19.14 22.20
C SER A 78 7.16 20.28 22.87
N GLY A 79 5.86 20.40 22.61
CA GLY A 79 5.00 21.50 23.07
C GLY A 79 4.30 21.28 24.42
N GLY A 80 4.57 20.18 25.12
CA GLY A 80 3.95 19.83 26.41
C GLY A 80 4.60 20.43 27.66
N ASN A 81 5.71 21.19 27.53
CA ASN A 81 6.48 21.71 28.66
C ASN A 81 6.39 23.23 28.87
N GLU A 82 5.53 23.95 28.13
CA GLU A 82 5.25 25.37 28.37
C GLU A 82 3.79 25.55 28.82
N ILE A 83 3.44 24.91 29.93
CA ILE A 83 2.39 25.47 30.79
C ILE A 83 3.10 26.60 31.54
N GLU A 84 3.06 27.80 30.96
CA GLU A 84 3.43 29.03 31.62
C GLU A 84 2.71 29.09 32.97
N ASP A 85 3.46 28.95 34.06
CA ASP A 85 3.07 29.39 35.39
C ASP A 85 2.71 30.87 35.29
N ARG A 86 1.42 31.17 35.12
CA ARG A 86 0.91 32.52 35.31
C ARG A 86 0.72 32.73 36.81
N PRO A 87 1.48 33.64 37.45
CA PRO A 87 1.25 33.96 38.85
C PRO A 87 -0.11 34.67 38.98
N ILE A 88 -0.87 34.25 40.00
CA ILE A 88 -2.13 34.86 40.46
C ILE A 88 -1.85 36.20 41.12
#